data_AF-A0A7Y6E622-F1
#
_entry.id   AF-A0A7Y6E622-F1
#
_cell.length_a   1.000
_cell.length_b   1.000
_cell.length_c   1.000
_cell.angle_alpha   90.00
_cell.angle_beta   90.00
_cell.angle_gamma   90.00
#
_symmetry.space_group_name_H-M   'P 1'
#
loop_
_entity.id
_entity.type
_entity.pdbx_description
1 polymer ?
#
loop_
_entity_poly.entity_id
_entity_poly.type
_entity_poly.pdbx_seq_one_letter_code
_entity_poly.pdbx_strand_id
1 'polypeptide(L)'
;ETRRVIETWAAQAATWQAKPEHLARLREALGRMSGPDLTPDRFNEADADFHLALAEASGNTVVATLMHGLRDAIGRHAVEAVERLGWPESARVLREDHRRILAAIESGRPDAAADAIQDHLRRSYPENG
;
A
#
# COMPACT_ATOMS: atom_id res chain seq x y z
N GLU A 1 2.00 -10.36 10.09
CA GLU A 1 2.95 -11.36 9.52
C GLU A 1 2.68 -11.77 8.07
N THR A 2 1.66 -12.58 7.73
CA THR A 2 1.48 -13.07 6.34
C THR A 2 1.41 -11.96 5.28
N ARG A 3 0.62 -10.91 5.53
CA ARG A 3 0.52 -9.74 4.64
C ARG A 3 1.87 -9.04 4.44
N ARG A 4 2.65 -8.88 5.52
CA ARG A 4 3.98 -8.26 5.47
C ARG A 4 4.92 -9.04 4.56
N VAL A 5 4.94 -10.37 4.65
CA VAL A 5 5.76 -11.22 3.77
C VAL A 5 5.36 -11.06 2.30
N ILE A 6 4.06 -11.14 2.02
CA ILE A 6 3.52 -11.05 0.65
C ILE A 6 3.82 -9.69 0.02
N GLU A 7 3.52 -8.60 0.74
CA GLU A 7 3.68 -7.25 0.20
C GLU A 7 5.14 -6.82 0.10
N THR A 8 6.01 -7.26 1.03
CA THR A 8 7.46 -7.04 0.92
C THR A 8 7.99 -7.64 -0.37
N TRP A 9 7.65 -8.90 -0.63
CA TRP A 9 8.05 -9.58 -1.86
C TRP A 9 7.45 -8.91 -3.10
N ALA A 10 6.17 -8.54 -3.05
CA ALA A 10 5.49 -7.88 -4.18
C ALA A 10 6.13 -6.53 -4.52
N ALA A 11 6.52 -5.74 -3.51
CA ALA A 11 7.19 -4.45 -3.70
C ALA A 11 8.57 -4.61 -4.37
N GLN A 12 9.35 -5.61 -3.94
CA GLN A 12 10.61 -5.95 -4.59
C GLN A 12 10.38 -6.36 -6.05
N ALA A 13 9.48 -7.31 -6.28
CA ALA A 13 9.17 -7.83 -7.60
C ALA A 13 8.69 -6.75 -8.56
N ALA A 14 7.85 -5.83 -8.09
CA ALA A 14 7.34 -4.71 -8.88
C ALA A 14 8.47 -3.84 -9.45
N THR A 15 9.63 -3.74 -8.79
CA THR A 15 10.75 -2.92 -9.29
C THR A 15 11.33 -3.40 -10.62
N TRP A 16 11.11 -4.67 -10.99
CA TRP A 16 11.57 -5.23 -12.27
C TRP A 16 10.44 -5.89 -13.10
N GLN A 17 9.24 -6.07 -12.55
CA GLN A 17 8.07 -6.64 -13.25
C GLN A 17 7.01 -5.59 -13.62
N ALA A 18 7.00 -4.42 -12.97
CA ALA A 18 5.95 -3.43 -13.20
C ALA A 18 5.95 -2.93 -14.65
N LYS A 19 4.76 -2.88 -15.23
CA LYS A 19 4.51 -2.30 -16.55
C LYS A 19 3.95 -0.89 -16.39
N PRO A 20 3.96 -0.05 -17.43
CA PRO A 20 3.46 1.32 -17.36
C PRO A 20 2.03 1.43 -16.79
N GLU A 21 1.16 0.47 -17.11
CA GLU A 21 -0.22 0.38 -16.62
C GLU A 21 -0.29 0.13 -15.11
N HIS A 22 0.62 -0.67 -14.55
CA HIS A 22 0.69 -0.92 -13.10
C HIS A 22 1.11 0.36 -12.36
N LEU A 23 2.13 1.06 -12.88
CA LEU A 23 2.59 2.34 -12.32
C LEU A 23 1.52 3.43 -12.40
N ALA A 24 0.75 3.46 -13.48
CA ALA A 24 -0.38 4.39 -13.61
C ALA A 24 -1.44 4.16 -12.51
N ARG A 25 -1.81 2.89 -12.25
CA ARG A 25 -2.76 2.53 -11.18
C ARG A 25 -2.24 2.88 -9.79
N LEU A 26 -0.94 2.65 -9.52
CA LEU A 26 -0.32 3.04 -8.26
C LEU A 26 -0.36 4.57 -8.05
N ARG A 27 -0.05 5.35 -9.10
CA ARG A 27 -0.14 6.82 -9.06
C ARG A 27 -1.57 7.31 -8.83
N GLU A 28 -2.54 6.68 -9.49
CA GLU A 28 -3.95 7.02 -9.33
C GLU A 28 -4.43 6.77 -7.90
N ALA A 29 -4.16 5.59 -7.35
CA ALA A 29 -4.50 5.26 -5.97
C ALA A 29 -3.84 6.24 -4.99
N LEU A 30 -2.55 6.53 -5.16
CA LEU A 30 -1.83 7.51 -4.36
C LEU A 30 -2.41 8.93 -4.48
N GLY A 31 -2.86 9.34 -5.66
CA GLY A 31 -3.50 10.63 -5.88
C GLY A 31 -4.79 10.79 -5.07
N ARG A 32 -5.59 9.71 -4.98
CA ARG A 32 -6.84 9.67 -4.21
C ARG A 32 -6.64 9.75 -2.69
N MET A 33 -5.41 9.56 -2.19
CA MET A 33 -5.06 9.75 -0.76
C MET A 33 -4.88 11.22 -0.35
N SER A 34 -5.32 12.17 -1.17
CA SER A 34 -5.16 13.60 -0.92
C SER A 34 -6.39 14.39 -1.39
N GLY A 35 -6.63 15.54 -0.75
CA GLY A 35 -7.72 16.44 -1.13
C GLY A 35 -8.41 17.07 0.08
N PRO A 36 -9.16 18.16 -0.13
CA PRO A 36 -9.90 18.85 0.93
C PRO A 36 -11.05 18.00 1.50
N ASP A 37 -11.66 17.13 0.69
CA ASP A 37 -12.79 16.27 1.06
C ASP A 37 -12.35 14.82 1.37
N LEU A 38 -11.09 14.64 1.77
CA LEU A 38 -10.55 13.34 2.12
C LEU A 38 -11.12 12.90 3.46
N THR A 39 -11.81 11.75 3.47
CA THR A 39 -12.31 11.08 4.67
C THR A 39 -11.45 9.85 4.98
N PRO A 40 -11.47 9.33 6.22
CA PRO A 40 -10.84 8.05 6.54
C PRO A 40 -11.28 6.93 5.60
N ASP A 41 -12.57 6.77 5.33
CA ASP A 41 -13.08 5.74 4.41
C ASP A 41 -12.48 5.84 3.00
N ARG A 42 -12.47 7.05 2.41
CA ARG A 42 -11.89 7.29 1.09
C ARG A 42 -10.38 7.04 1.07
N PHE A 43 -9.68 7.37 2.15
CA PHE A 43 -8.27 7.06 2.29
C PHE A 43 -8.04 5.54 2.34
N ASN A 44 -8.85 4.81 3.11
CA ASN A 44 -8.75 3.35 3.22
C ASN A 44 -9.06 2.63 1.90
N GLU A 45 -10.04 3.12 1.15
CA GLU A 45 -10.31 2.62 -0.21
C GLU A 45 -9.10 2.82 -1.12
N ALA A 46 -8.52 4.03 -1.11
CA ALA A 46 -7.33 4.33 -1.90
C ALA A 46 -6.08 3.54 -1.46
N ASP A 47 -5.90 3.31 -0.16
CA ASP A 47 -4.86 2.44 0.43
C ASP A 47 -5.00 1.00 -0.05
N ALA A 48 -6.19 0.42 0.08
CA ALA A 48 -6.46 -0.93 -0.39
C ALA A 48 -6.20 -1.07 -1.90
N ASP A 49 -6.62 -0.09 -2.69
CA ASP A 49 -6.41 -0.09 -4.14
C ASP A 49 -4.92 0.04 -4.51
N PHE A 50 -4.13 0.78 -3.71
CA PHE A 50 -2.67 0.87 -3.90
C PHE A 50 -1.99 -0.48 -3.66
N HIS A 51 -2.30 -1.15 -2.54
CA HIS A 51 -1.73 -2.46 -2.20
C HIS A 51 -2.13 -3.54 -3.21
N LEU A 52 -3.34 -3.44 -3.74
CA LEU A 52 -3.78 -4.34 -4.80
C LEU A 52 -3.01 -4.11 -6.10
N ALA A 53 -2.86 -2.86 -6.53
CA ALA A 53 -2.09 -2.51 -7.71
C ALA A 53 -0.61 -2.93 -7.55
N LEU A 54 -0.06 -2.85 -6.34
CA LEU A 54 1.29 -3.33 -6.02
C LEU A 54 1.41 -4.85 -6.19
N ALA A 55 0.42 -5.60 -5.72
CA ALA A 55 0.37 -7.05 -5.87
C ALA A 55 0.31 -7.47 -7.34
N GLU A 56 -0.49 -6.79 -8.16
CA GLU A 56 -0.53 -7.02 -9.60
C GLU A 56 0.78 -6.62 -10.29
N ALA A 57 1.40 -5.51 -9.84
CA ALA A 57 2.69 -5.03 -10.36
C ALA A 57 3.83 -6.04 -10.18
N SER A 58 3.72 -6.96 -9.21
CA SER A 58 4.67 -8.05 -8.99
C SER A 58 4.72 -9.07 -10.13
N GLY A 59 3.73 -9.08 -11.02
CA GLY A 59 3.60 -10.06 -12.12
C GLY A 59 3.15 -11.45 -11.69
N ASN A 60 2.82 -11.66 -10.40
CA ASN A 60 2.38 -12.95 -9.88
C ASN A 60 0.86 -12.97 -9.63
N THR A 61 0.14 -13.72 -10.47
CA THR A 61 -1.33 -13.84 -10.42
C THR A 61 -1.83 -14.46 -9.12
N VAL A 62 -1.08 -15.37 -8.51
CA VAL A 62 -1.45 -15.96 -7.20
C VAL A 62 -1.39 -14.91 -6.11
N VAL A 63 -0.31 -14.10 -6.08
CA VAL A 63 -0.17 -12.99 -5.11
C VAL A 63 -1.29 -11.96 -5.29
N ALA A 64 -1.59 -11.56 -6.54
CA ALA A 64 -2.70 -10.66 -6.82
C ALA A 64 -4.05 -11.25 -6.37
N THR A 65 -4.28 -12.55 -6.56
CA THR A 65 -5.52 -13.22 -6.15
C THR A 65 -5.64 -13.28 -4.61
N LEU A 66 -4.55 -13.60 -3.93
CA LEU A 66 -4.51 -13.61 -2.46
C LEU A 66 -4.79 -12.21 -1.89
N MET A 67 -4.20 -11.16 -2.48
CA MET A 67 -4.42 -9.78 -2.04
C MET A 67 -5.85 -9.30 -2.28
N HIS A 68 -6.49 -9.69 -3.39
CA HIS A 68 -7.92 -9.45 -3.58
C HIS A 68 -8.77 -10.09 -2.47
N GLY A 69 -8.51 -11.35 -2.12
CA GLY A 69 -9.24 -12.03 -1.03
C GLY A 69 -8.97 -11.42 0.35
N LEU A 70 -7.74 -10.94 0.60
CA LEU A 70 -7.37 -10.27 1.84
C LEU A 70 -8.06 -8.91 2.01
N ARG A 71 -8.30 -8.16 0.92
CA ARG A 71 -8.97 -6.85 0.94
C ARG A 71 -10.29 -6.91 1.68
N ASP A 72 -11.12 -7.90 1.39
CA ASP A 72 -12.46 -8.05 1.98
C ASP A 72 -12.39 -8.44 3.46
N ALA A 73 -11.37 -9.21 3.85
CA ALA A 73 -11.15 -9.63 5.23
C ALA A 73 -10.55 -8.52 6.11
N ILE A 74 -9.67 -7.68 5.54
CA ILE A 74 -8.90 -6.66 6.27
C ILE A 74 -9.57 -5.28 6.25
N GLY A 75 -10.39 -4.98 5.24
CA GLY A 75 -10.98 -3.65 5.04
C GLY A 75 -11.66 -3.07 6.28
N ARG A 76 -12.39 -3.88 7.05
CA ARG A 76 -13.04 -3.43 8.30
C ARG A 76 -12.04 -3.07 9.41
N HIS A 77 -10.96 -3.83 9.57
CA HIS A 77 -9.95 -3.58 10.59
C HIS A 77 -9.01 -2.43 10.25
N ALA A 78 -8.78 -2.17 8.95
CA ALA A 78 -7.97 -1.07 8.46
C ALA A 78 -8.61 0.30 8.77
N VAL A 79 -9.95 0.42 8.59
CA VAL A 79 -10.68 1.66 8.88
C VAL A 79 -10.52 2.08 10.32
N GLU A 80 -10.81 1.18 11.25
CA GLU A 80 -10.69 1.47 12.68
C GLU A 80 -9.23 1.78 13.09
N ALA A 81 -8.23 1.20 12.42
CA ALA A 81 -6.83 1.47 12.71
C ALA A 81 -6.43 2.90 12.31
N VAL A 82 -6.84 3.38 11.14
CA VAL A 82 -6.52 4.73 10.66
C VAL A 82 -7.18 5.80 11.52
N GLU A 83 -8.41 5.58 11.98
CA GLU A 83 -9.09 6.49 12.91
C GLU A 83 -8.35 6.58 14.26
N ARG A 84 -7.86 5.45 14.79
CA ARG A 84 -7.10 5.40 16.04
C ARG A 84 -5.73 6.08 15.96
N LEU A 85 -5.12 6.16 14.77
CA LEU A 85 -3.80 6.80 14.56
C LEU A 85 -3.84 8.34 14.58
N GLY A 86 -5.03 8.95 14.61
CA GLY A 86 -5.19 10.40 14.68
C GLY A 86 -5.26 11.07 13.30
N TRP A 87 -6.47 11.36 12.85
CA TRP A 87 -6.75 12.10 11.62
C TRP A 87 -6.58 13.62 11.84
N PRO A 88 -6.04 14.41 10.87
CA PRO A 88 -5.62 14.05 9.51
C PRO A 88 -4.12 13.70 9.38
N GLU A 89 -3.37 13.76 10.47
CA GLU A 89 -1.92 13.59 10.45
C GLU A 89 -1.50 12.18 10.04
N SER A 90 -2.23 11.15 10.47
CA SER A 90 -2.01 9.76 10.05
C SER A 90 -2.07 9.60 8.53
N ALA A 91 -3.07 10.21 7.87
CA ALA A 91 -3.21 10.21 6.41
C ALA A 91 -2.00 10.85 5.72
N ARG A 92 -1.48 11.95 6.27
CA ARG A 92 -0.29 12.64 5.75
C ARG A 92 0.94 11.73 5.79
N VAL A 93 1.17 11.07 6.93
CA VAL A 93 2.30 10.16 7.14
C VAL A 93 2.19 8.94 6.23
N LEU A 94 1.05 8.25 6.23
CA LEU A 94 0.83 7.05 5.42
C LEU A 94 0.94 7.34 3.92
N ARG A 95 0.41 8.46 3.45
CA ARG A 95 0.59 8.89 2.05
C ARG A 95 2.06 9.10 1.68
N GLU A 96 2.87 9.63 2.60
CA GLU A 96 4.31 9.79 2.35
C GLU A 96 5.03 8.44 2.28
N ASP A 97 4.57 7.45 3.03
CA ASP A 97 5.10 6.08 2.94
C ASP A 97 4.80 5.49 1.55
N HIS A 98 3.57 5.65 1.05
CA HIS A 98 3.19 5.22 -0.31
C HIS A 98 4.02 5.90 -1.41
N ARG A 99 4.33 7.19 -1.26
CA ARG A 99 5.24 7.90 -2.18
C ARG A 99 6.62 7.27 -2.21
N ARG A 100 7.16 6.92 -1.05
CA ARG A 100 8.48 6.28 -0.95
C ARG A 100 8.51 4.90 -1.60
N ILE A 101 7.45 4.11 -1.40
CA ILE A 101 7.29 2.80 -2.06
C ILE A 101 7.26 2.98 -3.59
N LEU A 102 6.40 3.86 -4.09
CA LEU A 102 6.26 4.09 -5.53
C LEU A 102 7.56 4.60 -6.16
N ALA A 103 8.24 5.56 -5.51
CA ALA A 103 9.51 6.08 -6.00
C ALA A 103 10.61 5.00 -6.05
N ALA A 104 10.64 4.08 -5.07
CA ALA A 104 11.59 2.97 -5.09
C ALA A 104 11.31 1.99 -6.24
N ILE A 105 10.04 1.71 -6.52
CA ILE A 105 9.60 0.88 -7.65
C ILE A 105 9.98 1.52 -8.99
N GLU A 106 9.62 2.80 -9.17
CA GLU A 106 9.93 3.55 -10.40
C GLU A 106 11.44 3.67 -10.66
N SER A 107 12.25 3.68 -9.59
CA SER A 107 13.71 3.74 -9.68
C SER A 107 14.39 2.37 -9.80
N GLY A 108 13.63 1.26 -9.83
CA GLY A 108 14.20 -0.09 -9.91
C GLY A 108 15.03 -0.49 -8.69
N ARG A 109 14.70 -0.01 -7.49
CA ARG A 109 15.47 -0.24 -6.24
C ARG A 109 14.73 -1.22 -5.31
N PRO A 110 15.00 -2.53 -5.39
CA PRO A 110 14.20 -3.52 -4.68
C PRO A 110 14.35 -3.49 -3.16
N ASP A 111 15.58 -3.31 -2.64
CA ASP A 111 15.79 -3.22 -1.20
C ASP A 111 15.09 -1.99 -0.61
N ALA A 112 15.17 -0.86 -1.30
CA ALA A 112 14.46 0.35 -0.90
C ALA A 112 12.93 0.19 -0.95
N ALA A 113 12.41 -0.59 -1.90
CA ALA A 113 10.98 -0.88 -1.99
C ALA A 113 10.53 -1.78 -0.82
N ALA A 114 11.32 -2.79 -0.47
CA ALA A 114 11.10 -3.66 0.69
C ALA A 114 11.10 -2.88 2.00
N ASP A 115 12.11 -2.06 2.24
CA ASP A 115 12.22 -1.27 3.46
C ASP A 115 11.02 -0.31 3.59
N ALA A 116 10.66 0.36 2.50
CA ALA A 116 9.56 1.32 2.50
C ALA A 116 8.19 0.66 2.81
N ILE A 117 7.90 -0.51 2.24
CA ILE A 117 6.63 -1.21 2.51
C ILE A 117 6.60 -1.82 3.92
N GLN A 118 7.73 -2.29 4.44
CA GLN A 118 7.81 -2.78 5.81
C GLN A 118 7.58 -1.66 6.83
N ASP A 119 8.18 -0.50 6.61
CA ASP A 119 7.97 0.69 7.43
C ASP A 119 6.52 1.18 7.39
N HIS A 120 5.92 1.22 6.20
CA HIS A 120 4.51 1.53 6.02
C HIS A 120 3.64 0.58 6.85
N LEU A 121 3.79 -0.73 6.67
CA LEU A 121 2.97 -1.74 7.35
C LEU A 121 3.10 -1.70 8.87
N ARG A 122 4.30 -1.42 9.38
CA ARG A 122 4.55 -1.24 10.83
C ARG A 122 3.81 -0.03 11.40
N ARG A 123 3.61 1.02 10.60
CA ARG A 123 2.87 2.22 11.01
C ARG A 123 1.36 2.06 10.85
N SER A 124 0.91 1.39 9.78
CA SER A 124 -0.51 1.11 9.51
C SER A 124 -1.12 0.12 10.49
N TYR A 125 -0.31 -0.86 10.93
CA TYR A 125 -0.71 -1.90 11.88
C TYR A 125 0.34 -1.98 12.99
N PRO A 126 0.35 -1.04 13.95
CA PRO A 126 1.17 -1.20 15.13
C PRO A 126 0.79 -2.53 15.78
N GLU A 127 1.78 -3.41 15.97
CA GLU A 127 1.57 -4.63 16.73
C GLU A 127 0.94 -4.22 18.07
N ASN A 128 -0.23 -4.78 18.37
CA ASN A 128 -0.89 -4.55 19.65
C ASN A 128 0.16 -4.78 20.75
N GLY A 129 0.42 -3.75 21.56
CA GLY A 129 0.99 -3.97 22.88
C GLY A 129 0.02 -4.80 23.73
#